data_AF-A0A2S8R9Y3-F1
#
_entry.id   AF-A0A2S8R9Y3-F1
#
_cell.length_a   1.000
_cell.length_b   1.000
_cell.length_c   1.000
_cell.angle_alpha   90.00
_cell.angle_beta   90.00
_cell.angle_gamma   90.00
#
_symmetry.space_group_name_H-M   'P 1'
#
loop_
_entity.id
_entity.type
_entity.pdbx_description
1 polymer ?
#
loop_
_entity_poly.entity_id
_entity_poly.type
_entity_poly.pdbx_seq_one_letter_code
_entity_poly.pdbx_strand_id
1 'polypeptide(L)'
;MLFLTARGSETDRVKELMIGGDDYIVKPFSLNELYARVYSHLQRDERKEIAANNKLSQLIIDYSSRTVHYKGKEIIYNNRVYNM
;
A
#
# COMPACT_ATOMS: atom_id res chain seq x y z
N MET A 1 1.55 -11.33 6.17
CA MET A 1 1.78 -12.12 7.41
C MET A 1 3.19 -11.91 7.95
N LEU A 2 3.33 -11.44 9.20
CA LEU A 2 4.61 -11.17 9.88
C LEU A 2 4.86 -12.24 10.97
N PHE A 3 6.02 -12.90 10.94
CA PHE A 3 6.40 -13.93 11.91
C PHE A 3 7.45 -13.42 12.91
N LEU A 4 7.31 -13.84 14.18
CA LEU A 4 8.25 -13.51 15.26
C LEU A 4 8.87 -14.80 15.82
N THR A 5 10.20 -14.91 15.82
CA THR A 5 10.90 -16.12 16.34
C THR A 5 11.95 -15.80 17.39
N ALA A 6 12.34 -16.81 18.16
CA ALA A 6 13.58 -16.82 18.96
C ALA A 6 14.70 -17.70 18.34
N ARG A 7 14.42 -18.48 17.28
CA ARG A 7 15.41 -19.37 16.66
C ARG A 7 16.22 -18.64 15.59
N GLY A 8 17.51 -18.51 15.84
CA GLY A 8 18.42 -17.65 15.08
C GLY A 8 19.08 -18.26 13.84
N SER A 9 18.79 -19.50 13.44
CA SER A 9 19.48 -20.09 12.29
C SER A 9 18.98 -19.49 10.97
N GLU A 10 19.90 -19.03 10.11
CA GLU A 10 19.58 -18.42 8.81
C GLU A 10 18.76 -19.37 7.92
N THR A 11 19.03 -20.67 8.02
CA THR A 11 18.31 -21.75 7.33
C THR A 11 16.83 -21.84 7.71
N ASP A 12 16.48 -21.61 8.97
CA ASP A 12 15.08 -21.61 9.41
C ASP A 12 14.34 -20.38 8.83
N ARG A 13 15.02 -19.22 8.77
CA ARG A 13 14.43 -17.96 8.25
C ARG A 13 14.09 -18.05 6.77
N VAL A 14 15.01 -18.56 5.96
CA VAL A 14 14.81 -18.67 4.51
C VAL A 14 13.68 -19.66 4.22
N LYS A 15 13.62 -20.77 4.95
CA LYS A 15 12.58 -21.79 4.77
C LYS A 15 11.19 -21.24 5.13
N GLU A 16 11.07 -20.53 6.24
CA GLU A 16 9.80 -19.93 6.68
C GLU A 16 9.35 -18.77 5.78
N LEU A 17 10.27 -17.95 5.28
CA LEU A 17 9.97 -16.91 4.29
C LEU A 17 9.49 -17.51 2.96
N MET A 18 10.14 -18.58 2.48
CA MET A 18 9.78 -19.26 1.23
C MET A 18 8.44 -20.01 1.29
N ILE A 19 7.97 -20.41 2.48
CA ILE A 19 6.66 -21.08 2.65
C ILE A 19 5.48 -20.09 2.56
N GLY A 20 5.75 -18.78 2.46
CA GLY A 20 4.73 -17.76 2.19
C GLY A 20 4.59 -16.67 3.26
N GLY A 21 5.62 -16.44 4.06
CA GLY A 21 5.67 -15.29 4.96
C GLY A 21 6.06 -14.01 4.21
N ASP A 22 5.38 -12.90 4.51
CA ASP A 22 5.69 -11.61 3.89
C ASP A 22 6.84 -10.88 4.59
N ASP A 23 7.05 -11.14 5.88
CA ASP A 23 8.10 -10.53 6.68
C ASP A 23 8.44 -11.37 7.93
N TYR A 24 9.65 -11.18 8.46
CA TYR A 24 10.22 -11.95 9.57
C TYR A 24 11.02 -11.07 10.55
N ILE A 25 10.83 -11.25 11.85
CA ILE A 25 11.59 -10.55 12.89
C ILE A 25 12.10 -11.52 13.99
N VAL A 26 13.37 -11.39 14.36
CA VAL A 26 14.05 -12.27 15.33
C VAL A 26 14.14 -11.57 16.69
N LYS A 27 13.89 -12.29 17.78
CA LYS A 27 14.09 -11.79 19.15
C LYS A 27 15.58 -11.79 19.55
N PRO A 28 16.02 -10.80 20.35
CA PRO A 28 15.25 -9.66 20.85
C PRO A 28 15.11 -8.55 19.79
N PHE A 29 13.91 -7.99 19.66
CA PHE A 29 13.63 -6.84 18.81
C PHE A 29 13.12 -5.66 19.63
N SER A 30 13.26 -4.46 19.08
CA SER A 30 12.66 -3.27 19.69
C SER A 30 11.20 -3.10 19.27
N LEU A 31 10.40 -2.43 20.10
CA LEU A 31 9.03 -2.04 19.72
C LEU A 31 9.01 -1.16 18.47
N ASN A 32 10.02 -0.29 18.30
CA ASN A 32 10.14 0.57 17.13
C ASN A 32 10.37 -0.23 15.84
N GLU A 33 11.17 -1.29 15.89
CA GLU A 33 11.41 -2.17 14.74
C GLU A 33 10.13 -2.91 14.35
N LEU A 34 9.43 -3.47 15.34
CA LEU A 34 8.14 -4.14 15.11
C LEU A 34 7.13 -3.16 14.50
N TYR A 35 7.02 -1.96 15.06
CA TYR A 35 6.11 -0.93 14.56
C TYR A 35 6.42 -0.56 13.10
N ALA A 36 7.70 -0.32 12.78
CA ALA A 36 8.11 0.04 11.42
C ALA A 36 7.76 -1.05 10.40
N ARG A 37 7.95 -2.33 10.75
CA ARG A 37 7.61 -3.47 9.87
C ARG A 37 6.12 -3.60 9.65
N VAL A 38 5.32 -3.55 10.73
CA VAL A 38 3.85 -3.59 10.63
C VAL A 38 3.33 -2.42 9.82
N TYR A 39 3.81 -1.21 10.09
CA TYR A 39 3.40 0.00 9.37
C TYR A 39 3.73 -0.08 7.88
N SER A 40 4.94 -0.52 7.52
CA SER A 40 5.35 -0.74 6.13
C SER A 40 4.49 -1.80 5.42
N HIS A 41 4.12 -2.87 6.13
CA HIS A 41 3.26 -3.93 5.57
C HIS A 41 1.87 -3.38 5.23
N LEU A 42 1.22 -2.68 6.16
CA LEU A 42 -0.10 -2.06 5.94
C LEU A 42 -0.08 -1.02 4.81
N GLN A 43 0.95 -0.17 4.77
CA GLN A 43 1.11 0.82 3.69
C GLN A 43 1.25 0.19 2.29
N ARG A 44 1.83 -1.02 2.18
CA ARG A 44 1.96 -1.71 0.89
C ARG A 44 0.62 -2.15 0.35
N ASP A 45 -0.29 -2.58 1.22
CA ASP A 45 -1.63 -3.03 0.82
C ASP A 45 -2.51 -1.85 0.43
N GLU A 46 -2.46 -0.75 1.18
CA GLU A 46 -3.16 0.50 0.84
C GLU A 46 -2.71 1.05 -0.52
N ARG A 47 -1.40 1.05 -0.82
CA ARG A 47 -0.89 1.44 -2.14
C ARG A 47 -1.38 0.53 -3.26
N LYS A 48 -1.53 -0.77 -3.02
CA LYS A 48 -2.04 -1.72 -4.03
C LYS A 48 -3.52 -1.46 -4.31
N GLU A 49 -4.32 -1.22 -3.28
CA GLU A 49 -5.74 -0.87 -3.44
C GLU A 49 -5.91 0.46 -4.18
N ILE A 50 -5.17 1.49 -3.77
CA ILE A 50 -5.20 2.79 -4.45
C ILE A 50 -4.75 2.65 -5.91
N ALA A 51 -3.71 1.87 -6.21
CA ALA A 51 -3.25 1.66 -7.57
C ALA A 51 -4.24 0.84 -8.42
N ALA A 52 -4.89 -0.17 -7.84
CA ALA A 52 -5.91 -0.97 -8.50
C ALA A 52 -7.16 -0.13 -8.80
N ASN A 53 -7.62 0.65 -7.80
CA ASN A 53 -8.71 1.60 -7.97
C ASN A 53 -8.34 2.64 -9.02
N ASN A 54 -7.17 3.27 -8.99
CA ASN A 54 -6.73 4.23 -10.03
C ASN A 54 -6.63 3.62 -11.44
N LYS A 55 -6.25 2.33 -11.57
CA LYS A 55 -6.23 1.65 -12.88
C LYS A 55 -7.64 1.45 -13.45
N LEU A 56 -8.61 1.17 -12.59
CA LEU A 56 -10.03 1.04 -12.95
C LEU A 56 -10.69 2.42 -13.14
N SER A 57 -10.46 3.33 -12.19
CA SER A 57 -10.87 4.74 -12.18
C SER A 57 -9.72 5.60 -12.69
N GLN A 58 -9.55 5.63 -14.01
CA GLN A 58 -8.68 6.62 -14.66
C GLN A 58 -9.16 8.07 -14.46
N LEU A 59 -10.29 8.25 -13.76
CA LEU A 59 -10.91 9.50 -13.37
C LEU A 59 -10.64 9.76 -11.88
N ILE A 60 -10.01 10.89 -11.58
CA ILE A 60 -9.73 11.38 -10.24
C ILE A 60 -10.44 12.72 -10.08
N ILE A 61 -11.24 12.89 -9.02
CA ILE A 61 -11.92 14.15 -8.70
C ILE A 61 -11.37 14.64 -7.37
N ASP A 62 -10.72 15.81 -7.37
CA ASP A 62 -10.26 16.48 -6.17
C ASP A 62 -11.29 17.55 -5.78
N TYR A 63 -12.09 17.27 -4.75
CA TYR A 63 -13.12 18.19 -4.26
C TYR A 63 -12.53 19.42 -3.55
N SER A 64 -11.29 19.34 -3.05
CA SER A 64 -10.65 20.44 -2.32
C SER A 64 -10.14 21.52 -3.28
N SER A 65 -9.51 21.11 -4.39
CA SER A 65 -9.03 21.98 -5.46
C SER A 65 -10.03 22.21 -6.59
N ARG A 66 -11.16 21.48 -6.57
CA ARG A 66 -12.20 21.46 -7.62
C ARG A 66 -11.67 21.07 -9.00
N THR A 67 -10.65 20.21 -9.06
CA THR A 67 -10.08 19.72 -10.31
C THR A 67 -10.54 18.29 -10.60
N VAL A 68 -10.55 17.94 -11.89
CA VAL A 68 -10.83 16.59 -12.36
C VAL A 68 -9.68 16.18 -13.27
N HIS A 69 -9.12 15.00 -13.07
CA HIS A 69 -8.07 14.44 -13.90
C HIS A 69 -8.53 13.14 -14.56
N TYR A 70 -8.34 13.00 -15.86
CA TYR A 70 -8.53 11.75 -16.58
C TYR A 70 -7.22 11.29 -17.21
N LYS A 71 -6.77 10.08 -16.88
CA LYS A 71 -5.47 9.54 -17.28
C LYS A 71 -4.29 10.49 -16.97
N GLY A 72 -4.37 11.20 -15.83
CA GLY A 72 -3.35 12.17 -15.41
C GLY A 72 -3.40 13.53 -16.13
N LYS A 73 -4.32 13.72 -17.09
CA LYS A 73 -4.54 15.02 -17.72
C LYS A 73 -5.71 15.73 -17.03
N GLU A 74 -5.49 16.96 -16.58
CA GLU A 74 -6.56 17.79 -16.04
C GLU A 74 -7.62 18.05 -17.11
N ILE A 75 -8.87 17.74 -16.77
CA ILE A 75 -10.05 18.10 -17.56
C ILE A 75 -10.54 19.44 -17.03
N ILE A 76 -10.25 20.49 -17.78
CA ILE A 76 -10.84 21.81 -17.55
C ILE A 76 -12.28 21.75 -18.04
N TYR A 77 -13.24 21.66 -17.12
CA TYR A 77 -14.65 21.84 -17.44
C TYR A 77 -14.94 23.33 -17.64
N ASN A 78 -15.27 23.72 -18.88
CA ASN A 78 -15.94 25.00 -19.10
C ASN A 78 -17.42 24.80 -18.71
N ASN A 79 -17.97 25.71 -17.93
CA ASN A 79 -19.18 25.57 -17.12
C ASN A 79 -20.50 25.50 -17.94
N ARG A 80 -20.58 24.63 -18.95
CA ARG A 80 -21.82 24.27 -19.64
C ARG A 80 -22.26 22.91 -19.13
N VAL A 81 -22.98 22.95 -18.02
CA VAL A 81 -23.77 21.82 -17.51
C VAL A 81 -24.69 21.36 -18.64
N TYR A 82 -24.41 20.17 -19.20
CA TYR A 82 -25.37 19.43 -19.99
C TYR A 82 -26.43 18.93 -19.01
N ASN A 83 -27.53 19.67 -18.89
CA ASN A 83 -28.75 19.14 -18.31
C ASN A 83 -29.27 18.07 -19.27
N MET A 84 -29.41 16.85 -18.75
CA MET A 84 -30.20 15.80 -19.39
C MET A 84 -31.68 16.02 -19.09
#